data_AF-A0A3R7TLH2-F1
#
_entry.id   AF-A0A3R7TLH2-F1
#
_cell.length_a   1.000
_cell.length_b   1.000
_cell.length_c   1.000
_cell.angle_alpha   90.00
_cell.angle_beta   90.00
_cell.angle_gamma   90.00
#
_symmetry.space_group_name_H-M   'P 1'
#
loop_
_entity.id
_entity.type
_entity.pdbx_description
1 polymer ?
#
loop_
_entity_poly.entity_id
_entity_poly.type
_entity_poly.pdbx_seq_one_letter_code
_entity_poly.pdbx_strand_id
1 'polypeptide(L)'
;MNIMCDYKIENLEINKSLVYFVAISRSQKIIGKCGFNIVDEKTILFQDIELQKEYSNQEFYKALFNESFRYIRKKYPNHIIETYSNDENLSIFLRYDFRVTKKLPSCKKLVMDSSYSDDDFSIVDNVDYNFN
;
A
#
# COMPACT_ATOMS: atom_id res chain seq x y z
N MET A 1 -24.65 0.11 5.19
CA MET A 1 -24.29 -0.86 6.25
C MET A 1 -22.81 -0.67 6.52
N ASN A 2 -22.45 0.02 7.60
CA ASN A 2 -21.05 0.30 7.95
C ASN A 2 -20.50 -0.94 8.64
N ILE A 3 -19.81 -1.81 7.91
CA ILE A 3 -19.09 -2.91 8.54
C ILE A 3 -17.85 -2.26 9.16
N MET A 4 -17.93 -1.88 10.44
CA MET A 4 -16.72 -1.76 11.26
C MET A 4 -16.13 -3.16 11.32
N CYS A 5 -15.29 -3.49 10.34
CA CYS A 5 -14.59 -4.75 10.33
C CYS A 5 -13.57 -4.68 11.46
N ASP A 6 -13.80 -5.41 12.53
CA ASP A 6 -12.79 -5.61 13.57
C ASP A 6 -11.69 -6.54 13.05
N TYR A 7 -10.64 -5.94 12.52
CA TYR A 7 -9.41 -6.61 12.15
C TYR A 7 -8.21 -5.92 12.80
N LYS A 8 -7.13 -6.68 12.94
CA LYS A 8 -5.81 -6.15 13.28
C LYS A 8 -4.88 -6.32 12.09
N ILE A 9 -3.97 -5.37 11.89
CA ILE A 9 -2.87 -5.52 10.92
C ILE A 9 -1.63 -5.90 11.71
N GLU A 10 -1.01 -7.01 11.35
CA GLU A 10 0.25 -7.51 11.92
C GLU A 10 1.34 -7.41 10.86
N ASN A 11 2.54 -6.98 11.25
CA ASN A 11 3.71 -7.02 10.40
C ASN A 11 4.51 -8.32 10.64
N LEU A 12 4.87 -9.00 9.57
CA LEU A 12 5.63 -10.24 9.56
C LEU A 12 6.94 -10.01 8.83
N GLU A 13 8.03 -9.82 9.58
CA GLU A 13 9.37 -9.77 9.02
C GLU A 13 9.86 -11.21 8.75
N ILE A 14 9.84 -11.63 7.48
CA ILE A 14 10.29 -12.98 7.09
C ILE A 14 11.81 -13.04 7.11
N ASN A 15 12.45 -11.98 6.60
CA ASN A 15 13.89 -11.77 6.67
C ASN A 15 14.20 -10.27 6.55
N LYS A 16 15.48 -9.92 6.44
CA LYS A 16 15.94 -8.52 6.35
C LYS A 16 15.42 -7.76 5.12
N SER A 17 15.10 -8.45 4.03
CA SER A 17 14.64 -7.82 2.78
C SER A 17 13.13 -7.93 2.58
N LEU A 18 12.45 -8.92 3.17
CA LEU A 18 11.04 -9.23 2.91
C LEU A 18 10.17 -9.08 4.16
N VAL A 19 9.15 -8.23 4.06
CA VAL A 19 8.17 -7.99 5.12
C VAL A 19 6.76 -8.03 4.55
N TYR A 20 5.84 -8.70 5.25
CA TYR A 20 4.41 -8.73 4.95
C TYR A 20 3.61 -7.98 6.01
N PHE A 21 2.51 -7.37 5.59
CA PHE A 21 1.47 -6.81 6.45
C PHE A 21 0.21 -7.63 6.21
N VAL A 22 -0.29 -8.24 7.27
CA VAL A 22 -1.42 -9.18 7.19
C VAL A 22 -2.54 -8.67 8.06
N ALA A 23 -3.70 -8.48 7.45
CA ALA A 23 -4.91 -8.13 8.15
C ALA A 23 -5.65 -9.40 8.59
N ILE A 24 -5.84 -9.54 9.90
CA ILE A 24 -6.39 -10.72 10.56
C ILE A 24 -7.72 -10.33 11.21
N SER A 25 -8.80 -11.01 10.84
CA SER A 25 -10.13 -10.81 11.43
C SER A 25 -10.19 -11.33 12.88
N ARG A 26 -11.24 -10.94 13.62
CA ARG A 26 -11.57 -11.54 14.92
C ARG A 26 -11.61 -13.08 14.91
N SER A 27 -12.05 -13.68 13.81
CA SER A 27 -12.10 -15.13 13.63
C SER A 27 -10.76 -15.77 13.25
N GLN A 28 -9.66 -15.03 13.40
CA GLN A 28 -8.29 -15.46 13.09
C GLN A 28 -8.10 -15.85 11.61
N LYS A 29 -8.90 -15.27 10.71
CA LYS A 29 -8.74 -15.47 9.27
C LYS A 29 -7.94 -14.31 8.67
N ILE A 30 -7.03 -14.63 7.75
CA ILE A 30 -6.38 -13.62 6.92
C ILE A 30 -7.40 -13.11 5.92
N ILE A 31 -7.74 -11.82 6.02
CA ILE A 31 -8.73 -11.16 5.17
C ILE A 31 -8.10 -10.17 4.19
N GLY A 32 -6.81 -9.87 4.36
CA GLY A 32 -6.03 -9.09 3.42
C GLY A 32 -4.54 -9.17 3.72
N LYS A 33 -3.72 -8.89 2.72
CA LYS A 33 -2.28 -8.76 2.86
C LYS A 33 -1.69 -7.81 1.81
N CYS A 34 -0.51 -7.29 2.12
CA CYS A 34 0.43 -6.75 1.16
C CYS A 34 1.83 -6.97 1.70
N GLY A 35 2.86 -6.74 0.89
CA GLY A 35 4.23 -6.86 1.35
C GLY A 35 5.16 -5.98 0.56
N PHE A 36 6.41 -5.97 0.98
CA PHE A 36 7.48 -5.39 0.18
C PHE A 36 8.75 -6.20 0.27
N ASN A 37 9.57 -6.09 -0.78
CA ASN A 37 10.92 -6.60 -0.80
C ASN A 37 11.93 -5.47 -1.07
N ILE A 38 13.07 -5.47 -0.38
CA ILE A 38 14.20 -4.59 -0.70
C ILE A 38 14.91 -5.21 -1.90
N VAL A 39 14.93 -4.52 -3.03
CA VAL A 39 15.50 -5.04 -4.29
C VAL A 39 16.93 -4.55 -4.53
N ASP A 40 17.26 -3.36 -4.02
CA ASP A 40 18.61 -2.80 -4.03
C ASP A 40 18.78 -1.79 -2.87
N GLU A 41 19.94 -1.12 -2.81
CA GLU A 41 20.31 -0.19 -1.74
C GLU A 41 19.35 1.00 -1.53
N LYS A 42 18.54 1.33 -2.53
CA LYS A 42 17.65 2.50 -2.49
C LYS A 42 16.23 2.18 -2.91
N THR A 43 15.91 0.94 -3.24
CA THR A 43 14.62 0.59 -3.86
C THR A 43 13.90 -0.49 -3.07
N ILE A 44 12.64 -0.21 -2.78
CA ILE A 44 11.69 -1.13 -2.16
C ILE A 44 10.61 -1.43 -3.18
N LEU A 45 10.37 -2.69 -3.48
CA LEU A 45 9.27 -3.13 -4.32
C LEU A 45 8.08 -3.51 -3.44
N PHE A 46 7.03 -2.69 -3.44
CA PHE A 46 5.74 -2.97 -2.80
C PHE A 46 4.88 -3.85 -3.72
N GLN A 47 4.33 -4.94 -3.18
CA GLN A 47 3.74 -6.02 -3.96
C GLN A 47 2.78 -6.89 -3.13
N ASP A 48 2.28 -7.98 -3.74
CA ASP A 48 1.46 -9.01 -3.10
C ASP A 48 0.18 -8.50 -2.42
N ILE A 49 -0.42 -7.45 -2.98
CA ILE A 49 -1.66 -6.86 -2.47
C ILE A 49 -2.82 -7.79 -2.82
N GLU A 50 -3.48 -8.30 -1.80
CA GLU A 50 -4.59 -9.23 -1.94
C GLU A 50 -5.60 -8.95 -0.82
N LEU A 51 -6.86 -8.71 -1.16
CA LEU A 51 -7.95 -8.56 -0.20
C LEU A 51 -9.05 -9.57 -0.53
N GLN A 52 -9.66 -10.14 0.51
CA GLN A 52 -10.89 -10.90 0.31
C GLN A 52 -12.00 -9.95 -0.20
N LYS A 53 -12.79 -10.42 -1.17
CA LYS A 53 -13.81 -9.61 -1.88
C LYS A 53 -14.80 -8.91 -0.95
N GLU A 54 -15.14 -9.53 0.18
CA GLU A 54 -16.04 -8.96 1.19
C GLU A 54 -15.43 -7.76 1.93
N TYR A 55 -14.11 -7.63 1.88
CA TYR A 55 -13.30 -6.61 2.55
C TYR A 55 -12.59 -5.66 1.55
N SER A 56 -12.80 -5.84 0.24
CA SER A 56 -12.17 -5.04 -0.80
C SER A 56 -12.85 -3.67 -0.98
N ASN A 57 -12.85 -2.87 0.08
CA ASN A 57 -13.33 -1.49 0.09
C ASN A 57 -12.16 -0.50 0.27
N GLN A 58 -12.40 0.77 -0.06
CA GLN A 58 -11.35 1.80 -0.02
C GLN A 58 -10.76 2.02 1.38
N GLU A 59 -11.57 1.93 2.44
CA GLU A 59 -11.10 2.08 3.81
C GLU A 59 -10.14 0.97 4.24
N PHE A 60 -10.35 -0.25 3.75
CA PHE A 60 -9.46 -1.37 4.05
C PHE A 60 -8.10 -1.21 3.38
N TYR A 61 -8.09 -0.84 2.09
CA TYR A 61 -6.84 -0.48 1.41
C TYR A 61 -6.13 0.64 2.16
N LYS A 62 -6.88 1.63 2.64
CA LYS A 62 -6.33 2.76 3.39
C LYS A 62 -5.64 2.35 4.68
N ALA A 63 -6.29 1.54 5.50
CA ALA A 63 -5.67 1.04 6.73
C ALA A 63 -4.41 0.22 6.45
N LEU A 64 -4.47 -0.70 5.47
CA LEU A 64 -3.35 -1.58 5.16
C LEU A 64 -2.15 -0.81 4.57
N PHE A 65 -2.40 0.13 3.67
CA PHE A 65 -1.35 0.92 3.02
C PHE A 65 -0.75 1.95 3.97
N ASN A 66 -1.55 2.61 4.80
CA ASN A 66 -1.06 3.53 5.82
C ASN A 66 -0.08 2.84 6.75
N GLU A 67 -0.44 1.66 7.27
CA GLU A 67 0.43 0.92 8.18
C GLU A 67 1.72 0.49 7.48
N SER A 68 1.62 0.02 6.24
CA SER A 68 2.76 -0.43 5.45
C SER A 68 3.74 0.70 5.12
N PHE A 69 3.23 1.83 4.62
CA PHE A 69 4.08 2.97 4.25
C PHE A 69 4.62 3.69 5.47
N ARG A 70 3.88 3.78 6.58
CA ARG A 70 4.40 4.28 7.87
C ARG A 70 5.59 3.45 8.33
N TYR A 71 5.48 2.12 8.26
CA TYR A 71 6.59 1.23 8.60
C TYR A 71 7.79 1.43 7.66
N ILE A 72 7.57 1.48 6.34
CA ILE A 72 8.65 1.64 5.36
C ILE A 72 9.38 2.97 5.57
N ARG A 73 8.66 4.09 5.68
CA ARG A 73 9.26 5.42 5.87
C ARG A 73 10.09 5.50 7.16
N LYS A 74 9.62 4.87 8.23
CA LYS A 74 10.34 4.82 9.50
C LYS A 74 11.61 3.96 9.45
N LYS A 75 11.53 2.78 8.85
CA LYS A 75 12.64 1.79 8.88
C LYS A 75 13.64 1.98 7.74
N TYR A 76 13.19 2.47 6.60
CA TYR A 76 13.96 2.65 5.37
C TYR A 76 13.78 4.07 4.82
N PRO A 77 14.18 5.10 5.59
CA PRO A 77 14.08 6.47 5.11
C PRO A 77 14.88 6.65 3.82
N ASN A 78 14.44 7.58 2.97
CA ASN A 78 15.08 7.93 1.70
C ASN A 78 15.14 6.81 0.66
N HIS A 79 14.39 5.72 0.83
CA HIS A 79 14.20 4.73 -0.23
C HIS A 79 13.11 5.18 -1.21
N ILE A 80 13.23 4.73 -2.45
CA ILE A 80 12.20 4.80 -3.47
C ILE A 80 11.30 3.57 -3.31
N ILE A 81 9.99 3.78 -3.20
CA ILE A 81 9.01 2.71 -3.22
C ILE A 81 8.48 2.56 -4.64
N GLU A 82 8.67 1.39 -5.22
CA GLU A 82 8.14 1.00 -6.52
C GLU A 82 6.97 0.05 -6.36
N THR A 83 6.04 0.09 -7.31
CA THR A 83 4.97 -0.92 -7.43
C THR A 83 4.56 -1.06 -8.89
N TYR A 84 3.90 -2.18 -9.19
CA TYR A 84 3.28 -2.42 -10.48
C TYR A 84 1.76 -2.54 -10.30
N SER A 85 1.01 -1.70 -11.00
CA SER A 85 -0.47 -1.71 -10.93
C SER A 85 -1.08 -1.91 -12.32
N ASN A 86 -2.16 -2.69 -12.36
CA ASN A 86 -3.10 -2.64 -13.47
C ASN A 86 -3.99 -1.38 -13.37
N ASP A 87 -4.86 -1.17 -14.35
CA ASP A 87 -5.77 -0.01 -14.37
C ASP A 87 -6.82 -0.04 -13.26
N GLU A 88 -7.24 -1.24 -12.84
CA GLU A 88 -8.26 -1.42 -11.80
C GLU A 88 -7.81 -0.84 -10.46
N ASN A 89 -6.56 -1.07 -10.07
CA ASN A 89 -6.02 -0.66 -8.78
C ASN A 89 -5.20 0.64 -8.85
N LEU A 90 -5.06 1.23 -10.05
CA LEU A 90 -4.22 2.41 -10.26
C LEU A 90 -4.63 3.58 -9.38
N SER A 91 -5.94 3.85 -9.31
CA SER A 91 -6.50 4.98 -8.56
C SER A 91 -6.23 4.90 -7.06
N ILE A 92 -6.01 3.70 -6.51
CA ILE A 92 -5.66 3.50 -5.10
C ILE A 92 -4.26 4.07 -4.86
N PHE A 93 -3.28 3.70 -5.68
CA PHE A 93 -1.89 4.15 -5.50
C PHE A 93 -1.70 5.65 -5.74
N LEU A 94 -2.41 6.22 -6.72
CA LEU A 94 -2.29 7.66 -7.02
C LEU A 94 -2.70 8.55 -5.84
N ARG A 95 -3.47 8.03 -4.87
CA ARG A 95 -3.82 8.73 -3.62
C ARG A 95 -2.72 8.70 -2.55
N TYR A 96 -1.67 7.91 -2.76
CA TYR A 96 -0.50 7.79 -1.87
C TYR A 96 0.75 8.35 -2.55
N ASP A 97 0.63 9.46 -3.28
CA ASP A 97 1.75 10.15 -3.94
C ASP A 97 2.54 9.32 -4.96
N PHE A 98 2.03 8.15 -5.35
CA PHE A 98 2.62 7.37 -6.42
C PHE A 98 2.40 8.09 -7.75
N ARG A 99 3.48 8.22 -8.52
CA ARG A 99 3.44 8.70 -9.91
C ARG A 99 3.75 7.56 -10.88
N VAL A 100 3.04 7.53 -11.99
CA VAL A 100 3.33 6.60 -13.08
C VAL A 100 4.65 7.02 -13.76
N THR A 101 5.63 6.12 -13.76
CA THR A 101 6.94 6.38 -14.40
C THR A 101 7.12 5.61 -15.70
N LYS A 102 6.42 4.49 -15.87
CA LYS A 102 6.49 3.66 -17.09
C LYS A 102 5.17 2.94 -17.37
N LYS A 103 4.75 2.92 -18.62
CA LYS A 103 3.66 2.05 -19.11
C LYS A 103 4.26 0.76 -19.67
N LEU A 104 3.74 -0.38 -19.24
CA LEU A 104 4.12 -1.72 -19.70
C LEU A 104 2.90 -2.36 -20.41
N PRO A 105 3.09 -3.45 -21.19
CA PRO A 105 1.99 -4.05 -21.95
C PRO A 105 0.78 -4.48 -21.10
N SER A 106 1.01 -4.94 -19.86
CA SER A 106 -0.03 -5.45 -18.96
C SER A 106 -0.22 -4.66 -17.66
N CYS A 107 0.62 -3.66 -17.39
CA CYS A 107 0.60 -2.89 -16.15
C CYS A 107 1.31 -1.54 -16.29
N LYS A 108 1.35 -0.78 -15.21
CA LYS A 108 2.07 0.48 -15.08
C LYS A 108 3.05 0.35 -13.92
N LYS A 109 4.28 0.83 -14.11
CA LYS A 109 5.23 1.03 -13.02
C LYS A 109 4.94 2.37 -12.35
N LEU A 110 4.84 2.35 -11.04
CA LEU A 110 4.65 3.53 -10.20
C LEU A 110 5.79 3.68 -9.21
N VAL A 111 6.03 4.93 -8.80
CA VAL A 111 7.08 5.31 -7.85
C VAL A 111 6.56 6.32 -6.83
N MET A 112 6.92 6.14 -5.56
CA MET A 112 6.75 7.10 -4.47
C MET A 112 8.09 7.27 -3.73
N ASP A 113 8.44 8.50 -3.36
CA ASP A 113 9.61 8.79 -2.52
C ASP A 113 9.24 8.63 -1.03
N SER A 114 10.02 7.84 -0.26
CA SER A 114 9.72 7.60 1.18
C SER A 114 10.19 8.72 2.12
N SER A 115 10.61 9.87 1.57
CA SER A 115 11.20 10.99 2.34
C SER A 115 10.19 11.87 3.09
N TYR A 116 8.91 11.48 3.17
CA TYR A 116 7.83 12.28 3.78
C TYR A 116 7.59 11.98 5.26
N SER A 117 7.33 13.03 6.05
CA SER A 117 7.03 12.98 7.49
C SER A 117 5.55 12.67 7.78
N ASP A 118 5.28 12.13 8.98
CA ASP A 118 3.97 11.63 9.43
C ASP A 118 2.80 12.67 9.41
N ASP A 119 3.06 13.95 9.17
CA ASP A 119 2.07 15.04 9.26
C ASP A 119 1.14 15.21 8.02
N ASP A 120 1.47 14.61 6.87
CA ASP A 120 0.74 14.86 5.60
C ASP A 120 -0.51 13.98 5.37
N PHE A 121 -0.80 13.00 6.23
CA PHE A 121 -1.98 12.12 6.07
C PHE A 121 -3.33 12.76 6.45
N SER A 122 -3.33 14.02 6.89
CA SER A 122 -4.54 14.79 7.19
C SER A 122 -5.26 15.35 5.94
N ILE A 123 -4.73 15.12 4.73
CA ILE A 123 -5.20 15.78 3.49
C ILE A 123 -5.50 14.77 2.36
N VAL A 124 -6.29 13.72 2.59
CA VAL A 124 -6.71 12.80 1.49
C VAL A 124 -8.22 12.66 1.33
N ASP A 125 -8.99 13.64 1.82
CA ASP A 125 -10.46 13.63 1.70
C ASP A 125 -11.01 14.59 0.62
N ASN A 126 -10.19 15.32 -0.13
CA ASN A 126 -10.68 16.33 -1.10
C ASN A 126 -9.90 16.36 -2.43
N VAL A 127 -9.93 15.27 -3.22
CA VAL A 127 -9.55 15.40 -4.64
C VAL A 127 -10.59 14.74 -5.54
N ASP A 128 -11.56 15.55 -5.98
CA ASP A 128 -12.43 15.25 -7.11
C ASP A 128 -11.59 15.26 -8.40
N TYR A 129 -11.19 14.08 -8.87
CA TYR A 129 -10.59 13.94 -10.18
C TYR A 129 -11.70 13.84 -11.24
N ASN A 130 -12.06 14.99 -11.81
CA ASN A 130 -12.80 15.06 -13.07
C ASN A 130 -11.92 14.50 -14.20
N PHE A 131 -12.29 13.32 -14.71
CA PHE A 131 -11.76 12.82 -15.98
C PHE A 131 -12.61 13.40 -17.12
N ASN A 132 -12.02 14.28 -17.93
CA ASN A 132 -12.49 14.58 -19.29
C ASN A 132 -11.86 13.58 -20.27
#